data_AF-A0A838JE73-F1
#
_entry.id   AF-A0A838JE73-F1
#
_cell.length_a   1.000
_cell.length_b   1.000
_cell.length_c   1.000
_cell.angle_alpha   90.00
_cell.angle_beta   90.00
_cell.angle_gamma   90.00
#
_symmetry.space_group_name_H-M   'P 1'
#
loop_
_entity.id
_entity.type
_entity.pdbx_description
1 polymer ?
#
loop_
_entity_poly.entity_id
_entity_poly.type
_entity_poly.pdbx_seq_one_letter_code
_entity_poly.pdbx_strand_id
1 'polypeptide(L)'
;MPSDLPDWLYSLRDEATNVATIRWDLPVEVTDSIVAATYHVSATISLTSEQAQVAQEQALTKTRVGTGPTHIDLAGLRHTAQLWLDTQDPSEVLVALDTNYPPFLWIPAGRTLAALNAVLTRYFLPVAPADTALTQHCRVLLGTHYKWSSFEAVERAFVLIPFCEKFHWGTSQAGDPYQHGLAPGLVGLLDAQEFQRNQPRSPLQFYVRTVHSQSIVQVLANHKEFLANIAYQPAAHATVITTYNTRFACDFPLDLPVDVVATLLPFLNLTARQVLDYLADDLETQYIPFHLTLLALLKQDDPSLTEDLQAYAAHTSVKVRRALAQAFSDLKSVDHLQNMAAGESNARLQHDIQVMLAKLAPSSESI
;
A
#
# COMPACT_ATOMS: atom_id res chain seq x y z
N MET A 1 9.99 8.82 38.65
CA MET A 1 9.40 10.18 38.63
C MET A 1 9.11 10.45 37.16
N PRO A 2 7.86 10.75 36.75
CA PRO A 2 7.63 11.11 35.36
C PRO A 2 8.53 12.33 35.07
N SER A 3 9.32 12.24 34.01
CA SER A 3 10.02 13.40 33.47
C SER A 3 8.98 14.48 33.27
N ASP A 4 9.22 15.68 33.81
CA ASP A 4 8.36 16.83 33.57
C ASP A 4 8.11 16.92 32.05
N LEU A 5 6.82 16.88 31.67
CA LEU A 5 6.44 17.05 30.27
C LEU A 5 6.98 18.40 29.79
N PRO A 6 7.37 18.53 28.52
CA PRO A 6 7.97 19.77 28.05
C PRO A 6 6.96 20.93 28.08
N ASP A 7 7.41 22.13 28.44
CA ASP A 7 6.57 23.34 28.59
C ASP A 7 5.70 23.64 27.36
N TRP A 8 6.22 23.36 26.16
CA TRP A 8 5.50 23.56 24.90
C TRP A 8 4.25 22.68 24.80
N LEU A 9 4.25 21.49 25.42
CA LEU A 9 3.10 20.59 25.40
C LEU A 9 1.95 21.14 26.25
N TYR A 10 2.26 21.82 27.36
CA TYR A 10 1.24 22.51 28.16
C TYR A 10 0.62 23.68 27.36
N SER A 11 1.46 24.45 26.67
CA SER A 11 0.97 25.53 25.78
C SER A 11 0.05 24.98 24.68
N LEU A 12 0.42 23.85 24.07
CA LEU A 12 -0.40 23.17 23.06
C LEU A 12 -1.73 22.67 23.64
N ARG A 13 -1.73 22.14 24.87
CA ARG A 13 -2.94 21.69 25.59
C ARG A 13 -3.91 22.84 25.81
N ASP A 14 -3.40 23.98 26.28
CA ASP A 14 -4.20 25.17 26.54
C ASP A 14 -4.82 25.71 25.24
N GLU A 15 -4.03 25.80 24.16
CA GLU A 15 -4.51 26.22 22.83
C GLU A 15 -5.61 25.27 22.29
N ALA A 16 -5.41 23.96 22.46
CA ALA A 16 -6.30 22.92 21.95
C ALA A 16 -7.56 22.69 22.80
N THR A 17 -7.71 23.35 23.96
CA THR A 17 -8.87 23.15 24.87
C THR A 17 -10.21 23.41 24.18
N ASN A 18 -10.23 24.20 23.09
CA ASN A 18 -11.43 24.50 22.31
C ASN A 18 -11.63 23.59 21.08
N VAL A 19 -10.73 22.64 20.80
CA VAL A 19 -10.85 21.71 19.66
C VAL A 19 -11.58 20.45 20.12
N ALA A 20 -12.87 20.36 19.79
CA ALA A 20 -13.77 19.30 20.27
C ALA A 20 -13.33 17.86 19.96
N THR A 21 -12.35 17.66 19.08
CA THR A 21 -11.88 16.35 18.64
C THR A 21 -10.60 15.87 19.33
N ILE A 22 -9.93 16.73 20.12
CA ILE A 22 -8.69 16.36 20.83
C ILE A 22 -8.97 16.28 22.33
N ARG A 23 -8.55 15.18 22.95
CA ARG A 23 -8.61 14.98 24.41
C ARG A 23 -7.22 14.68 24.92
N TRP A 24 -6.69 15.54 25.78
CA TRP A 24 -5.39 15.34 26.41
C TRP A 24 -5.50 14.45 27.65
N ASP A 25 -4.55 13.55 27.82
CA ASP A 25 -4.49 12.65 28.97
C ASP A 25 -4.02 13.43 30.21
N LEU A 26 -4.68 13.16 31.34
CA LEU A 26 -4.31 13.69 32.66
C LEU A 26 -2.95 13.12 33.10
N PRO A 27 -2.19 13.82 33.96
CA PRO A 27 -0.86 13.34 34.39
C PRO A 27 -0.84 11.92 34.97
N VAL A 28 -1.92 11.51 35.64
CA VAL A 28 -2.07 10.13 36.16
C VAL A 28 -2.27 9.11 35.03
N GLU A 29 -3.07 9.44 34.01
CA GLU A 29 -3.31 8.58 32.85
C GLU A 29 -2.06 8.43 31.98
N VAL A 30 -1.26 9.50 31.88
CA VAL A 30 0.05 9.47 31.23
C VAL A 30 0.97 8.46 31.92
N THR A 31 1.00 8.45 33.25
CA THR A 31 1.85 7.54 34.04
C THR A 31 1.42 6.09 33.87
N ASP A 32 0.10 5.82 33.88
CA ASP A 32 -0.44 4.47 33.65
C ASP A 32 -0.20 3.99 32.21
N SER A 33 -0.17 4.91 31.24
CA SER A 33 0.12 4.60 29.84
C SER A 33 1.54 4.10 29.61
N ILE A 34 2.53 4.54 30.40
CA ILE A 34 3.92 4.06 30.32
C ILE A 34 3.99 2.56 30.63
N VAL A 35 3.17 2.09 31.58
CA VAL A 35 3.12 0.69 32.00
C VAL A 35 2.27 -0.15 31.02
N ALA A 36 1.19 0.43 30.50
CA ALA A 36 0.32 -0.22 29.51
C ALA A 36 0.91 -0.24 28.09
N ALA A 37 1.89 0.62 27.77
CA ALA A 37 2.61 0.66 26.50
C ALA A 37 3.58 -0.53 26.31
N THR A 38 3.34 -1.65 26.99
CA THR A 38 3.73 -2.95 26.44
C THR A 38 2.91 -3.14 25.17
N TYR A 39 3.38 -2.53 24.09
CA TYR A 39 2.71 -2.45 22.80
C TYR A 39 2.36 -3.87 22.38
N HIS A 40 1.08 -4.23 22.53
CA HIS A 40 0.55 -5.42 21.91
C HIS A 40 0.50 -5.09 20.43
N VAL A 41 1.59 -5.40 19.69
CA VAL A 41 1.45 -5.68 18.26
C VAL A 41 0.36 -6.74 18.23
N SER A 42 -0.85 -6.31 17.90
CA SER A 42 -1.98 -7.21 17.92
C SER A 42 -1.60 -8.38 17.02
N ALA A 43 -1.90 -9.61 17.46
CA ALA A 43 -1.63 -10.82 16.65
C ALA A 43 -2.27 -10.75 15.24
N THR A 44 -3.14 -9.76 15.00
CA THR A 44 -3.73 -9.42 13.71
C THR A 44 -2.77 -8.81 12.69
N ILE A 45 -1.68 -8.12 13.09
CA ILE A 45 -0.75 -7.50 12.13
C ILE A 45 0.41 -8.45 11.88
N SER A 46 0.49 -8.98 10.66
CA SER A 46 1.62 -9.81 10.25
C SER A 46 2.84 -8.93 9.94
N LEU A 47 3.63 -8.62 10.96
CA LEU A 47 4.94 -7.99 10.81
C LEU A 47 6.02 -9.07 10.59
N THR A 48 7.06 -8.72 9.83
CA THR A 48 8.32 -9.48 9.87
C THR A 48 8.95 -9.40 11.26
N SER A 49 9.82 -10.36 11.62
CA SER A 49 10.50 -10.35 12.92
C SER A 49 11.30 -9.05 13.14
N GLU A 50 11.93 -8.52 12.09
CA GLU A 50 12.66 -7.25 12.15
C GLU A 50 11.72 -6.07 12.42
N GLN A 51 10.61 -5.96 11.68
CA GLN A 51 9.62 -4.90 11.92
C GLN A 51 9.04 -4.97 13.33
N ALA A 52 8.72 -6.18 13.82
CA ALA A 52 8.21 -6.38 15.17
C ALA A 52 9.21 -5.93 16.24
N GLN A 53 10.49 -6.28 16.07
CA GLN A 53 11.55 -5.86 16.97
C GLN A 53 11.71 -4.33 16.98
N VAL A 54 11.77 -3.69 15.82
CA VAL A 54 11.90 -2.22 15.72
C VAL A 54 10.69 -1.51 16.35
N ALA A 55 9.48 -2.00 16.09
CA ALA A 55 8.26 -1.47 16.71
C ALA A 55 8.33 -1.56 18.23
N GLN A 56 8.75 -2.71 18.77
CA GLN A 56 8.89 -2.93 20.19
C GLN A 56 9.93 -2.01 20.82
N GLU A 57 11.13 -1.91 20.23
CA GLU A 57 12.21 -1.03 20.71
C GLU A 57 11.77 0.44 20.74
N GLN A 58 11.12 0.91 19.67
CA GLN A 58 10.63 2.28 19.62
C GLN A 58 9.53 2.53 20.65
N ALA A 59 8.57 1.61 20.81
CA ALA A 59 7.46 1.77 21.75
C ALA A 59 7.91 2.00 23.20
N LEU A 60 9.02 1.40 23.63
CA LEU A 60 9.57 1.54 24.99
C LEU A 60 9.93 2.99 25.37
N THR A 61 10.16 3.83 24.37
CA THR A 61 10.53 5.24 24.57
C THR A 61 9.35 6.18 24.46
N LYS A 62 8.14 5.68 24.18
CA LYS A 62 6.98 6.51 23.88
C LYS A 62 6.00 6.55 25.04
N THR A 63 5.36 7.69 25.22
CA THR A 63 4.32 7.87 26.23
C THR A 63 3.12 8.54 25.61
N ARG A 64 1.91 8.01 25.87
CA ARG A 64 0.69 8.60 25.32
C ARG A 64 0.36 9.87 26.10
N VAL A 65 0.05 10.94 25.38
CA VAL A 65 -0.25 12.25 25.94
C VAL A 65 -1.68 12.72 25.63
N GLY A 66 -2.39 12.01 24.77
CA GLY A 66 -3.80 12.27 24.46
C GLY A 66 -4.36 11.39 23.34
N THR A 67 -5.58 11.70 22.93
CA THR A 67 -6.30 11.09 21.81
C THR A 67 -6.83 12.16 20.88
N GLY A 68 -6.88 11.86 19.59
CA GLY A 68 -7.41 12.73 18.55
C GLY A 68 -8.81 12.35 18.09
N PRO A 69 -9.20 12.78 16.87
CA PRO A 69 -10.46 12.43 16.25
C PRO A 69 -10.66 10.90 16.16
N THR A 70 -11.93 10.50 16.07
CA THR A 70 -12.33 9.10 15.87
C THR A 70 -13.00 8.97 14.51
N HIS A 71 -12.54 8.01 13.72
CA HIS A 71 -13.20 7.54 12.52
C HIS A 71 -14.00 6.27 12.85
N ILE A 72 -15.14 6.07 12.19
CA ILE A 72 -15.93 4.85 12.29
C ILE A 72 -15.94 4.23 10.89
N ASP A 73 -15.32 3.05 10.76
CA ASP A 73 -15.22 2.36 9.47
C ASP A 73 -16.60 1.82 9.03
N LEU A 74 -16.67 1.27 7.82
CA LEU A 74 -17.92 0.72 7.28
C LEU A 74 -18.45 -0.46 8.11
N ALA A 75 -17.59 -1.17 8.86
CA ALA A 75 -17.97 -2.26 9.75
C ALA A 75 -18.41 -1.78 11.15
N GLY A 76 -18.40 -0.46 11.39
CA GLY A 76 -18.75 0.14 12.68
C GLY A 76 -17.62 0.10 13.71
N LEU A 77 -16.40 -0.26 13.33
CA LEU A 77 -15.23 -0.25 14.19
C LEU A 77 -14.74 1.19 14.39
N ARG A 78 -14.34 1.49 15.62
CA ARG A 78 -13.84 2.81 16.00
C ARG A 78 -12.33 2.86 15.91
N HIS A 79 -11.83 3.80 15.12
CA HIS A 79 -10.41 4.09 14.95
C HIS A 79 -10.11 5.47 15.51
N THR A 80 -9.53 5.52 16.71
CA THR A 80 -9.23 6.78 17.40
C THR A 80 -7.74 7.07 17.31
N ALA A 81 -7.38 8.24 16.77
CA ALA A 81 -6.00 8.68 16.77
C ALA A 81 -5.43 8.76 18.19
N GLN A 82 -4.16 8.43 18.34
CA GLN A 82 -3.43 8.55 19.59
C GLN A 82 -2.28 9.54 19.42
N LEU A 83 -2.11 10.39 20.43
CA LEU A 83 -1.07 11.40 20.49
C LEU A 83 0.01 10.90 21.45
N TRP A 84 1.25 10.85 20.97
CA TRP A 84 2.39 10.29 21.68
C TRP A 84 3.53 11.30 21.77
N LEU A 85 4.37 11.14 22.78
CA LEU A 85 5.62 11.86 22.96
C LEU A 85 6.76 10.85 23.04
N ASP A 86 7.87 11.13 22.38
CA ASP A 86 9.12 10.42 22.62
C ASP A 86 9.80 10.98 23.87
N THR A 87 10.01 10.12 24.87
CA THR A 87 10.63 10.49 26.14
C THR A 87 12.14 10.73 26.03
N GLN A 88 12.79 10.17 24.99
CA GLN A 88 14.20 10.40 24.72
C GLN A 88 14.44 11.64 23.85
N ASP A 89 13.48 11.97 22.98
CA ASP A 89 13.48 13.19 22.18
C ASP A 89 12.08 13.84 22.14
N PRO A 90 11.68 14.59 23.19
CA PRO A 90 10.35 15.19 23.30
C PRO A 90 10.22 16.46 22.45
N SER A 91 10.74 16.41 21.23
CA SER A 91 10.81 17.54 20.32
C SER A 91 9.52 17.76 19.55
N GLU A 92 8.56 16.84 19.55
CA GLU A 92 7.27 16.99 18.88
C GLU A 92 6.22 15.96 19.33
N VAL A 93 4.95 16.21 18.99
CA VAL A 93 3.88 15.22 19.11
C VAL A 93 3.97 14.25 17.94
N LEU A 94 3.88 12.95 18.22
CA LEU A 94 3.74 11.89 17.23
C LEU A 94 2.27 11.45 17.17
N VAL A 95 1.74 11.26 15.97
CA VAL A 95 0.36 10.82 15.73
C VAL A 95 0.35 9.38 15.24
N ALA A 96 -0.26 8.49 16.02
CA ALA A 96 -0.68 7.17 15.55
C ALA A 96 -2.14 7.29 15.11
N LEU A 97 -2.48 6.84 13.91
CA LEU A 97 -3.85 6.96 13.38
C LEU A 97 -4.84 6.04 14.12
N ASP A 98 -4.34 4.96 14.72
CA ASP A 98 -5.05 4.04 15.61
C ASP A 98 -4.02 3.33 16.52
N THR A 99 -4.49 2.67 17.57
CA THR A 99 -3.77 1.74 18.46
C THR A 99 -2.91 0.72 17.71
N ASN A 100 -3.35 0.29 16.52
CA ASN A 100 -2.72 -0.75 15.73
C ASN A 100 -1.50 -0.27 14.93
N TYR A 101 -1.22 1.04 14.85
CA TYR A 101 -0.12 1.54 14.02
C TYR A 101 1.23 1.35 14.70
N PRO A 102 2.20 0.65 14.09
CA PRO A 102 3.52 0.50 14.69
C PRO A 102 4.24 1.85 14.80
N PRO A 103 5.09 2.07 15.82
CA PRO A 103 5.75 3.37 16.04
C PRO A 103 6.55 3.92 14.87
N PHE A 104 7.13 3.06 14.02
CA PHE A 104 7.87 3.48 12.85
C PHE A 104 7.00 4.09 11.73
N LEU A 105 5.67 4.03 11.85
CA LEU A 105 4.70 4.69 10.97
C LEU A 105 3.99 5.88 11.64
N TRP A 106 4.35 6.25 12.88
CA TRP A 106 3.75 7.40 13.53
C TRP A 106 4.21 8.70 12.88
N ILE A 107 3.27 9.63 12.71
CA ILE A 107 3.48 10.85 11.93
C ILE A 107 3.95 11.96 12.86
N PRO A 108 5.11 12.59 12.61
CA PRO A 108 5.51 13.81 13.29
C PRO A 108 4.52 14.95 13.04
N ALA A 109 3.95 15.50 14.10
CA ALA A 109 2.92 16.54 14.05
C ALA A 109 3.39 17.88 14.64
N GLY A 110 4.68 18.00 14.93
CA GLY A 110 5.29 19.22 15.45
C GLY A 110 4.82 19.60 16.86
N ARG A 111 4.97 20.88 17.22
CA ARG A 111 4.69 21.44 18.55
C ARG A 111 3.48 22.38 18.59
N THR A 112 2.82 22.60 17.46
CA THR A 112 1.76 23.63 17.32
C THR A 112 0.45 22.98 16.94
N LEU A 113 -0.67 23.62 17.33
CA LEU A 113 -1.99 23.11 16.98
C LEU A 113 -2.23 23.10 15.46
N ALA A 114 -1.66 24.08 14.74
CA ALA A 114 -1.74 24.13 13.28
C ALA A 114 -1.07 22.92 12.61
N ALA A 115 0.14 22.54 13.05
CA ALA A 115 0.84 21.38 12.52
C ALA A 115 0.10 20.06 12.85
N LEU A 116 -0.40 19.95 14.08
CA LEU A 116 -1.23 18.80 14.49
C LEU A 116 -2.51 18.68 13.66
N ASN A 117 -3.22 19.78 13.45
CA ASN A 117 -4.42 19.80 12.62
C ASN A 117 -4.12 19.49 11.15
N ALA A 118 -2.99 19.94 10.62
CA ALA A 118 -2.58 19.62 9.24
C ALA A 118 -2.42 18.10 9.04
N VAL A 119 -1.87 17.38 10.03
CA VAL A 119 -1.78 15.91 10.00
C VAL A 119 -3.17 15.29 10.15
N LEU A 120 -3.94 15.68 11.18
CA LEU A 120 -5.22 15.04 11.48
C LEU A 120 -6.26 15.22 10.36
N THR A 121 -6.35 16.41 9.78
CA THR A 121 -7.31 16.69 8.69
C THR A 121 -7.01 15.92 7.40
N ARG A 122 -5.78 15.43 7.22
CA ARG A 122 -5.40 14.56 6.09
C ARG A 122 -5.99 13.15 6.20
N TYR A 123 -6.20 12.66 7.42
CA TYR A 123 -6.53 11.26 7.72
C TYR A 123 -7.90 11.04 8.36
N PHE A 124 -8.51 12.09 8.89
CA PHE A 124 -9.85 12.02 9.49
C PHE A 124 -10.81 12.81 8.61
N LEU A 125 -11.06 12.27 7.43
CA LEU A 125 -11.90 12.88 6.41
C LEU A 125 -13.38 12.73 6.82
N PRO A 126 -14.20 13.78 6.66
CA PRO A 126 -15.64 13.68 6.93
C PRO A 126 -16.38 12.84 5.90
N VAL A 127 -15.87 12.77 4.67
CA VAL A 127 -16.43 12.03 3.53
C VAL A 127 -15.28 11.43 2.73
N ALA A 128 -15.44 10.20 2.25
CA ALA A 128 -14.47 9.57 1.37
C ALA A 128 -14.31 10.38 0.06
N PRO A 129 -13.07 10.64 -0.40
CA PRO A 129 -12.84 11.33 -1.65
C PRO A 129 -13.34 10.48 -2.82
N ALA A 130 -13.88 11.15 -3.83
CA ALA A 130 -14.20 10.50 -5.10
C ALA A 130 -12.93 9.94 -5.75
N ASP A 131 -13.07 8.89 -6.56
CA ASP A 131 -11.94 8.21 -7.20
C ASP A 131 -11.12 9.17 -8.08
N THR A 132 -11.78 10.15 -8.72
CA THR A 132 -11.14 11.20 -9.53
C THR A 132 -10.30 12.19 -8.72
N ALA A 133 -10.47 12.24 -7.40
CA ALA A 133 -9.67 13.08 -6.52
C ALA A 133 -8.37 12.39 -6.06
N LEU A 134 -8.19 11.10 -6.37
CA LEU A 134 -6.99 10.32 -6.10
C LEU A 134 -6.01 10.49 -7.26
N THR A 135 -5.16 11.51 -7.18
CA THR A 135 -4.35 11.98 -8.31
C THR A 135 -3.02 11.24 -8.47
N GLN A 136 -2.55 10.54 -7.44
CA GLN A 136 -1.31 9.78 -7.50
C GLN A 136 -1.59 8.30 -7.60
N HIS A 137 -0.69 7.62 -8.31
CA HIS A 137 -0.74 6.19 -8.51
C HIS A 137 0.61 5.55 -8.26
N CYS A 138 0.61 4.37 -7.63
CA CYS A 138 1.77 3.51 -7.63
C CYS A 138 1.35 2.05 -7.73
N ARG A 139 2.29 1.19 -8.11
CA ARG A 139 2.07 -0.25 -8.27
C ARG A 139 3.15 -1.02 -7.54
N VAL A 140 2.74 -2.03 -6.78
CA VAL A 140 3.66 -2.89 -6.02
C VAL A 140 3.29 -4.36 -6.19
N LEU A 141 4.30 -5.23 -6.12
CA LEU A 141 4.11 -6.67 -6.07
C LEU A 141 3.86 -7.08 -4.61
N LEU A 142 2.69 -7.65 -4.33
CA LEU A 142 2.33 -8.16 -3.01
C LEU A 142 3.01 -9.51 -2.71
N GLY A 143 3.29 -10.28 -3.76
CA GLY A 143 4.02 -11.53 -3.67
C GLY A 143 3.63 -12.49 -4.78
N THR A 144 4.04 -13.75 -4.60
CA THR A 144 3.74 -14.84 -5.53
C THR A 144 2.93 -15.93 -4.84
N HIS A 145 2.41 -16.87 -5.63
CA HIS A 145 1.71 -18.06 -5.17
C HIS A 145 2.50 -18.91 -4.14
N TYR A 146 3.82 -18.75 -4.05
CA TYR A 146 4.64 -19.43 -3.04
C TYR A 146 4.38 -18.91 -1.63
N LYS A 147 4.15 -17.59 -1.48
CA LYS A 147 3.81 -16.98 -0.19
C LYS A 147 2.30 -17.03 0.06
N TRP A 148 1.50 -16.87 -0.99
CA TRP A 148 0.04 -16.83 -0.92
C TRP A 148 -0.56 -17.96 -1.74
N SER A 149 -1.11 -18.98 -1.10
CA SER A 149 -1.56 -20.20 -1.78
C SER A 149 -2.66 -19.98 -2.82
N SER A 150 -3.43 -18.89 -2.73
CA SER A 150 -4.48 -18.53 -3.68
C SER A 150 -4.84 -17.04 -3.60
N PHE A 151 -5.64 -16.57 -4.56
CA PHE A 151 -6.20 -15.21 -4.54
C PHE A 151 -7.10 -14.97 -3.31
N GLU A 152 -7.90 -15.96 -2.93
CA GLU A 152 -8.73 -15.91 -1.72
C GLU A 152 -7.90 -15.82 -0.44
N ALA A 153 -6.67 -16.34 -0.43
CA ALA A 153 -5.75 -16.17 0.69
C ALA A 153 -5.31 -14.72 0.84
N VAL A 154 -5.05 -14.03 -0.28
CA VAL A 154 -4.73 -12.58 -0.30
C VAL A 154 -5.95 -11.78 0.14
N GLU A 155 -7.12 -12.07 -0.41
CA GLU A 155 -8.38 -11.41 -0.04
C GLU A 155 -8.67 -11.54 1.47
N ARG A 156 -8.56 -12.75 2.04
CA ARG A 156 -8.68 -12.97 3.49
C ARG A 156 -7.65 -12.20 4.29
N ALA A 157 -6.42 -12.06 3.79
CA ALA A 157 -5.41 -11.26 4.47
C ALA A 157 -5.84 -9.80 4.57
N PHE A 158 -6.35 -9.21 3.49
CA PHE A 158 -6.87 -7.84 3.50
C PHE A 158 -8.05 -7.67 4.49
N VAL A 159 -8.98 -8.62 4.55
CA VAL A 159 -10.09 -8.55 5.54
C VAL A 159 -9.57 -8.46 6.99
N LEU A 160 -8.46 -9.14 7.29
CA LEU A 160 -7.86 -9.15 8.63
C LEU A 160 -6.99 -7.92 8.93
N ILE A 161 -6.56 -7.19 7.91
CA ILE A 161 -5.73 -5.99 8.07
C ILE A 161 -6.57 -4.88 8.70
N PRO A 162 -6.13 -4.29 9.84
CA PRO A 162 -6.91 -3.26 10.54
C PRO A 162 -6.86 -1.88 9.86
N PHE A 163 -6.03 -1.72 8.83
CA PHE A 163 -5.75 -0.44 8.17
C PHE A 163 -6.59 -0.22 6.90
N CYS A 164 -7.39 -1.20 6.52
CA CYS A 164 -8.31 -1.12 5.39
C CYS A 164 -9.75 -1.48 5.80
N GLU A 165 -10.69 -0.91 5.04
CA GLU A 165 -12.11 -1.22 5.16
C GLU A 165 -12.35 -2.72 5.03
N LYS A 166 -13.33 -3.23 5.76
CA LYS A 166 -13.65 -4.67 5.75
C LYS A 166 -14.40 -5.11 4.51
N PHE A 167 -14.99 -4.17 3.81
CA PHE A 167 -15.72 -4.40 2.58
C PHE A 167 -14.83 -4.09 1.39
N HIS A 168 -14.61 -5.10 0.57
CA HIS A 168 -14.03 -4.97 -0.74
C HIS A 168 -15.12 -5.13 -1.81
N TRP A 169 -14.85 -4.64 -3.01
CA TRP A 169 -15.71 -4.84 -4.19
C TRP A 169 -14.88 -5.36 -5.36
N GLY A 170 -15.50 -6.03 -6.33
CA GLY A 170 -14.83 -6.52 -7.53
C GLY A 170 -15.12 -5.69 -8.78
N THR A 171 -14.87 -6.27 -9.95
CA THR A 171 -14.87 -5.63 -11.28
C THR A 171 -16.21 -5.21 -11.82
N SER A 172 -17.30 -5.68 -11.24
CA SER A 172 -18.63 -5.38 -11.76
C SER A 172 -19.04 -3.92 -11.56
N GLN A 173 -18.26 -3.16 -10.78
CA GLN A 173 -18.44 -1.73 -10.58
C GLN A 173 -17.30 -0.95 -11.19
N ALA A 174 -17.65 0.17 -11.84
CA ALA A 174 -16.67 1.10 -12.39
C ALA A 174 -16.00 1.98 -11.32
N GLY A 175 -16.60 2.07 -10.12
CA GLY A 175 -16.09 2.87 -9.00
C GLY A 175 -16.52 2.30 -7.65
N ASP A 176 -16.13 2.97 -6.58
CA ASP A 176 -16.44 2.54 -5.21
C ASP A 176 -17.95 2.63 -4.89
N PRO A 177 -18.63 1.49 -4.64
CA PRO A 177 -20.05 1.48 -4.28
C PRO A 177 -20.31 2.01 -2.87
N TYR A 178 -19.28 2.18 -2.03
CA TYR A 178 -19.38 2.55 -0.63
C TYR A 178 -18.93 4.00 -0.36
N GLN A 179 -18.73 4.82 -1.39
CA GLN A 179 -18.22 6.19 -1.23
C GLN A 179 -19.07 7.05 -0.27
N HIS A 180 -20.38 6.83 -0.24
CA HIS A 180 -21.32 7.55 0.62
C HIS A 180 -21.59 6.84 1.96
N GLY A 181 -20.80 5.82 2.28
CA GLY A 181 -20.99 4.95 3.42
C GLY A 181 -22.01 3.85 3.18
N LEU A 182 -22.13 2.96 4.17
CA LEU A 182 -23.19 1.97 4.26
C LEU A 182 -24.27 2.45 5.23
N ALA A 183 -25.48 1.91 5.08
CA ALA A 183 -26.48 2.04 6.12
C ALA A 183 -25.92 1.49 7.44
N PRO A 184 -26.02 2.23 8.56
CA PRO A 184 -25.38 1.83 9.81
C PRO A 184 -25.94 0.50 10.33
N GLY A 185 -25.05 -0.32 10.92
CA GLY A 185 -25.41 -1.55 11.60
C GLY A 185 -25.58 -2.77 10.68
N LEU A 186 -26.40 -3.72 11.11
CA LEU A 186 -26.55 -5.03 10.45
C LEU A 186 -27.09 -4.93 9.01
N VAL A 187 -27.89 -3.91 8.70
CA VAL A 187 -28.50 -3.74 7.38
C VAL A 187 -27.43 -3.48 6.31
N GLY A 188 -26.55 -2.50 6.51
CA GLY A 188 -25.47 -2.23 5.56
C GLY A 188 -24.50 -3.41 5.41
N LEU A 189 -24.25 -4.14 6.50
CA LEU A 189 -23.44 -5.37 6.47
C LEU A 189 -24.08 -6.45 5.56
N LEU A 190 -25.40 -6.66 5.68
CA LEU A 190 -26.13 -7.62 4.86
C LEU A 190 -26.16 -7.19 3.38
N ASP A 191 -26.41 -5.90 3.12
CA ASP A 191 -26.41 -5.34 1.76
C ASP A 191 -25.05 -5.53 1.08
N ALA A 192 -23.97 -5.23 1.80
CA ALA A 192 -22.62 -5.42 1.29
C ALA A 192 -22.27 -6.90 1.05
N GLN A 193 -22.72 -7.81 1.92
CA GLN A 193 -22.53 -9.26 1.72
C GLN A 193 -23.34 -9.80 0.52
N GLU A 194 -24.59 -9.38 0.39
CA GLU A 194 -25.44 -9.76 -0.75
C GLU A 194 -24.83 -9.25 -2.06
N PHE A 195 -24.35 -8.01 -2.04
CA PHE A 195 -23.65 -7.41 -3.16
C PHE A 195 -22.40 -8.21 -3.57
N GLN A 196 -21.55 -8.61 -2.61
CA GLN A 196 -20.37 -9.45 -2.88
C GLN A 196 -20.74 -10.81 -3.47
N ARG A 197 -21.82 -11.45 -2.99
CA ARG A 197 -22.29 -12.75 -3.50
C ARG A 197 -22.77 -12.68 -4.95
N ASN A 198 -23.29 -11.53 -5.37
CA ASN A 198 -23.86 -11.33 -6.70
C ASN A 198 -22.85 -10.86 -7.76
N GLN A 199 -21.56 -10.73 -7.41
CA GLN A 199 -20.57 -10.29 -8.37
C GLN A 199 -20.09 -11.42 -9.32
N PRO A 200 -20.04 -11.17 -10.64
CA PRO A 200 -19.44 -12.11 -11.59
C PRO A 200 -17.95 -12.33 -11.28
N ARG A 201 -17.54 -13.59 -11.27
CA ARG A 201 -16.16 -14.02 -10.97
C ARG A 201 -15.24 -13.89 -12.18
N SER A 202 -14.99 -12.67 -12.68
CA SER A 202 -13.93 -12.41 -13.67
C SER A 202 -13.72 -10.90 -13.93
N PRO A 203 -12.48 -10.41 -14.11
CA PRO A 203 -11.19 -10.99 -13.72
C PRO A 203 -11.02 -11.09 -12.18
N LEU A 204 -10.02 -11.87 -11.73
CA LEU A 204 -9.68 -12.00 -10.30
C LEU A 204 -8.97 -10.74 -9.80
N GLN A 205 -9.76 -9.73 -9.51
CA GLN A 205 -9.33 -8.53 -8.82
C GLN A 205 -10.40 -8.09 -7.82
N PHE A 206 -9.97 -7.42 -6.77
CA PHE A 206 -10.85 -6.71 -5.86
C PHE A 206 -10.24 -5.37 -5.50
N TYR A 207 -11.06 -4.50 -4.94
CA TYR A 207 -10.70 -3.16 -4.51
C TYR A 207 -11.08 -3.01 -3.05
N VAL A 208 -10.26 -2.29 -2.30
CA VAL A 208 -10.54 -1.96 -0.90
C VAL A 208 -10.06 -0.52 -0.63
N ARG A 209 -10.71 0.17 0.30
CA ARG A 209 -10.22 1.46 0.79
C ARG A 209 -9.35 1.31 2.03
N THR A 210 -8.35 2.16 2.18
CA THR A 210 -7.69 2.34 3.47
C THR A 210 -8.57 3.14 4.42
N VAL A 211 -8.52 2.86 5.72
CA VAL A 211 -9.45 3.42 6.71
C VAL A 211 -9.34 4.95 6.82
N HIS A 212 -8.14 5.52 6.75
CA HIS A 212 -7.94 6.92 7.14
C HIS A 212 -7.76 7.85 5.93
N SER A 213 -6.80 7.54 5.05
CA SER A 213 -6.58 8.32 3.83
C SER A 213 -7.62 8.04 2.75
N GLN A 214 -8.42 6.97 2.93
CA GLN A 214 -9.45 6.55 1.98
C GLN A 214 -8.88 6.32 0.56
N SER A 215 -7.61 5.91 0.51
CA SER A 215 -6.91 5.50 -0.72
C SER A 215 -7.49 4.19 -1.24
N ILE A 216 -7.49 3.99 -2.55
CA ILE A 216 -7.99 2.75 -3.15
C ILE A 216 -6.82 1.82 -3.44
N VAL A 217 -6.89 0.61 -2.92
CA VAL A 217 -5.98 -0.49 -3.23
C VAL A 217 -6.73 -1.51 -4.08
N GLN A 218 -6.42 -1.55 -5.37
CA GLN A 218 -6.89 -2.56 -6.30
C GLN A 218 -5.89 -3.72 -6.32
N VAL A 219 -6.32 -4.88 -5.86
CA VAL A 219 -5.52 -6.11 -5.86
C VAL A 219 -5.86 -6.92 -7.10
N LEU A 220 -4.86 -7.33 -7.86
CA LEU A 220 -5.01 -8.10 -9.09
C LEU A 220 -4.23 -9.41 -9.00
N ALA A 221 -4.85 -10.51 -9.42
CA ALA A 221 -4.12 -11.73 -9.73
C ALA A 221 -3.69 -11.74 -11.20
N ASN A 222 -2.39 -11.86 -11.43
CA ASN A 222 -1.85 -12.13 -12.75
C ASN A 222 -1.10 -13.46 -12.70
N HIS A 223 -1.72 -14.53 -13.21
CA HIS A 223 -1.18 -15.90 -13.15
C HIS A 223 -0.75 -16.35 -11.74
N LYS A 224 0.52 -16.17 -11.40
CA LYS A 224 1.17 -16.64 -10.19
C LYS A 224 1.61 -15.50 -9.28
N GLU A 225 1.32 -14.27 -9.68
CA GLU A 225 1.72 -13.02 -9.06
C GLU A 225 0.49 -12.24 -8.59
N PHE A 226 0.62 -11.56 -7.46
CA PHE A 226 -0.40 -10.67 -6.92
C PHE A 226 0.14 -9.25 -6.89
N LEU A 227 -0.58 -8.33 -7.53
CA LEU A 227 -0.19 -6.92 -7.65
C LEU A 227 -1.19 -6.05 -6.87
N ALA A 228 -0.72 -4.90 -6.41
CA ALA A 228 -1.58 -3.84 -5.90
C ALA A 228 -1.38 -2.58 -6.75
N ASN A 229 -2.46 -2.09 -7.36
CA ASN A 229 -2.53 -0.75 -7.92
C ASN A 229 -3.14 0.15 -6.86
N ILE A 230 -2.44 1.22 -6.51
CA ILE A 230 -2.82 2.08 -5.42
C ILE A 230 -3.10 3.45 -6.00
N ALA A 231 -4.32 3.96 -5.81
CA ALA A 231 -4.69 5.33 -6.10
C ALA A 231 -4.83 6.09 -4.77
N TYR A 232 -4.16 7.23 -4.64
CA TYR A 232 -4.12 7.97 -3.39
C TYR A 232 -4.00 9.48 -3.61
N GLN A 233 -4.24 10.21 -2.52
CA GLN A 233 -3.91 11.62 -2.42
C GLN A 233 -2.59 11.78 -1.63
N PRO A 234 -1.66 12.63 -2.09
CA PRO A 234 -0.38 12.88 -1.41
C PRO A 234 -0.54 13.25 0.06
N ALA A 235 0.37 12.78 0.91
CA ALA A 235 0.45 13.14 2.32
C ALA A 235 1.83 13.73 2.69
N ALA A 236 1.85 14.73 3.57
CA ALA A 236 3.03 15.54 3.87
C ALA A 236 3.87 14.97 5.02
N HIS A 237 4.39 13.75 4.88
CA HIS A 237 5.22 13.09 5.90
C HIS A 237 6.38 12.29 5.27
N ALA A 238 7.04 12.89 4.28
CA ALA A 238 8.13 12.25 3.52
C ALA A 238 9.25 11.68 4.39
N THR A 239 9.51 12.27 5.56
CA THR A 239 10.51 11.80 6.52
C THR A 239 10.18 10.41 7.08
N VAL A 240 8.90 10.12 7.36
CA VAL A 240 8.43 8.80 7.84
C VAL A 240 8.67 7.75 6.76
N ILE A 241 8.25 8.04 5.53
CA ILE A 241 8.41 7.09 4.41
C ILE A 241 9.87 6.89 4.05
N THR A 242 10.69 7.95 4.05
CA THR A 242 12.14 7.86 3.84
C THR A 242 12.79 6.95 4.88
N THR A 243 12.42 7.11 6.16
CA THR A 243 12.95 6.29 7.26
C THR A 243 12.52 4.83 7.09
N TYR A 244 11.25 4.60 6.75
CA TYR A 244 10.72 3.25 6.50
C TYR A 244 11.44 2.58 5.32
N ASN A 245 11.53 3.25 4.17
CA ASN A 245 12.17 2.75 2.96
C ASN A 245 13.64 2.38 3.21
N THR A 246 14.38 3.27 3.87
CA THR A 246 15.78 3.04 4.22
C THR A 246 15.93 1.84 5.16
N ARG A 247 15.07 1.74 6.19
CA ARG A 247 15.17 0.71 7.21
C ARG A 247 14.84 -0.67 6.69
N PHE A 248 13.78 -0.79 5.89
CA PHE A 248 13.24 -2.08 5.44
C PHE A 248 13.53 -2.37 3.97
N ALA A 249 14.51 -1.67 3.39
CA ALA A 249 14.91 -1.78 1.98
C ALA A 249 13.69 -1.76 1.02
N CYS A 250 12.76 -0.83 1.25
CA CYS A 250 11.58 -0.58 0.42
C CYS A 250 11.77 0.68 -0.42
N ASP A 251 10.90 0.90 -1.40
CA ASP A 251 10.95 2.08 -2.28
C ASP A 251 9.55 2.68 -2.52
N PHE A 252 8.78 2.88 -1.45
CA PHE A 252 7.48 3.54 -1.56
C PHE A 252 7.64 5.03 -1.94
N PRO A 253 6.70 5.61 -2.71
CA PRO A 253 6.65 7.05 -2.96
C PRO A 253 6.64 7.84 -1.65
N LEU A 254 7.42 8.91 -1.56
CA LEU A 254 7.61 9.64 -0.30
C LEU A 254 6.35 10.34 0.21
N ASP A 255 5.39 10.59 -0.67
CA ASP A 255 4.08 11.16 -0.37
C ASP A 255 2.97 10.11 -0.18
N LEU A 256 3.31 8.82 -0.20
CA LEU A 256 2.36 7.72 0.00
C LEU A 256 1.83 7.70 1.43
N PRO A 257 0.50 7.79 1.67
CA PRO A 257 -0.05 7.82 3.02
C PRO A 257 0.38 6.65 3.91
N VAL A 258 0.68 6.91 5.19
CA VAL A 258 1.17 5.87 6.11
C VAL A 258 0.19 4.71 6.32
N ASP A 259 -1.13 4.91 6.18
CA ASP A 259 -2.13 3.84 6.30
C ASP A 259 -2.13 2.90 5.09
N VAL A 260 -1.74 3.39 3.92
CA VAL A 260 -1.44 2.55 2.76
C VAL A 260 -0.21 1.69 3.04
N VAL A 261 0.88 2.29 3.55
CA VAL A 261 2.07 1.52 3.94
C VAL A 261 1.73 0.47 4.99
N ALA A 262 0.95 0.84 6.01
CA ALA A 262 0.46 -0.06 7.04
C ALA A 262 -0.35 -1.23 6.46
N THR A 263 -1.25 -0.93 5.50
CA THR A 263 -2.03 -1.94 4.78
C THR A 263 -1.15 -2.95 4.05
N LEU A 264 0.02 -2.52 3.59
CA LEU A 264 0.93 -3.34 2.80
C LEU A 264 1.94 -4.15 3.63
N LEU A 265 2.08 -3.91 4.95
CA LEU A 265 3.09 -4.55 5.80
C LEU A 265 3.16 -6.09 5.70
N PRO A 266 2.05 -6.85 5.58
CA PRO A 266 2.10 -8.32 5.48
C PRO A 266 2.74 -8.84 4.18
N PHE A 267 2.88 -8.00 3.16
CA PHE A 267 3.21 -8.38 1.79
C PHE A 267 4.69 -8.14 1.46
N LEU A 268 5.13 -8.56 0.26
CA LEU A 268 6.52 -8.40 -0.19
C LEU A 268 6.85 -6.95 -0.56
N ASN A 269 5.91 -6.25 -1.21
CA ASN A 269 5.97 -4.84 -1.59
C ASN A 269 7.13 -4.47 -2.54
N LEU A 270 7.41 -5.32 -3.52
CA LEU A 270 8.46 -5.05 -4.50
C LEU A 270 8.01 -4.00 -5.54
N THR A 271 8.78 -2.95 -5.73
CA THR A 271 8.53 -1.90 -6.73
C THR A 271 9.26 -2.17 -8.04
N ALA A 272 8.88 -1.45 -9.09
CA ALA A 272 9.56 -1.54 -10.40
C ALA A 272 11.05 -1.19 -10.31
N ARG A 273 11.41 -0.18 -9.49
CA ARG A 273 12.80 0.23 -9.30
C ARG A 273 13.63 -0.87 -8.67
N GLN A 274 13.12 -1.52 -7.63
CA GLN A 274 13.83 -2.63 -7.00
C GLN A 274 14.00 -3.82 -7.95
N VAL A 275 13.02 -4.08 -8.83
CA VAL A 275 13.18 -5.09 -9.90
C VAL A 275 14.28 -4.70 -10.90
N LEU A 276 14.39 -3.42 -11.25
CA LEU A 276 15.48 -2.91 -12.10
C LEU A 276 16.84 -3.04 -11.41
N ASP A 277 16.93 -2.72 -10.12
CA ASP A 277 18.15 -2.88 -9.33
C ASP A 277 18.58 -4.35 -9.29
N TYR A 278 17.62 -5.28 -9.07
CA TYR A 278 17.92 -6.70 -9.19
C TYR A 278 18.43 -7.06 -10.58
N LEU A 279 17.78 -6.61 -11.65
CA LEU A 279 18.22 -6.89 -13.02
C LEU A 279 19.63 -6.34 -13.33
N ALA A 280 20.05 -5.26 -12.67
CA ALA A 280 21.37 -4.66 -12.84
C ALA A 280 22.49 -5.39 -12.07
N ASP A 281 22.18 -6.04 -10.95
CA ASP A 281 23.13 -6.67 -10.02
C ASP A 281 23.71 -8.03 -10.48
N ASP A 282 23.96 -8.21 -11.78
CA ASP A 282 24.50 -9.45 -12.39
C ASP A 282 23.80 -10.74 -11.90
N LEU A 283 22.46 -10.72 -11.94
CA LEU A 283 21.66 -11.88 -11.58
C LEU A 283 22.08 -13.11 -12.37
N GLU A 284 22.01 -14.26 -11.71
CA GLU A 284 22.06 -15.54 -12.42
C GLU A 284 21.04 -15.51 -13.56
N THR A 285 21.50 -15.82 -14.77
CA THR A 285 20.72 -15.70 -16.01
C THR A 285 19.36 -16.42 -15.96
N GLN A 286 19.19 -17.39 -15.07
CA GLN A 286 17.95 -18.11 -14.86
C GLN A 286 16.81 -17.27 -14.25
N TYR A 287 17.13 -16.18 -13.52
CA TYR A 287 16.12 -15.33 -12.87
C TYR A 287 15.71 -14.11 -13.69
N ILE A 288 16.51 -13.71 -14.68
CA ILE A 288 16.22 -12.58 -15.57
C ILE A 288 14.82 -12.70 -16.21
N PRO A 289 14.40 -13.85 -16.78
CA PRO A 289 13.06 -13.99 -17.38
C PRO A 289 11.92 -13.62 -16.43
N PHE A 290 12.00 -14.05 -15.16
CA PHE A 290 10.99 -13.77 -14.15
C PHE A 290 10.93 -12.27 -13.83
N HIS A 291 12.08 -11.63 -13.64
CA HIS A 291 12.15 -10.21 -13.33
C HIS A 291 11.69 -9.33 -14.49
N LEU A 292 11.94 -9.70 -15.75
CA LEU A 292 11.39 -9.00 -16.91
C LEU A 292 9.85 -9.07 -16.96
N THR A 293 9.27 -10.24 -16.64
CA THR A 293 7.82 -10.38 -16.52
C THR A 293 7.27 -9.49 -15.39
N LEU A 294 7.91 -9.49 -14.21
CA LEU A 294 7.52 -8.61 -13.12
C LEU A 294 7.60 -7.13 -13.50
N LEU A 295 8.68 -6.73 -14.16
CA LEU A 295 8.88 -5.34 -14.59
C LEU A 295 7.76 -4.90 -15.54
N ALA A 296 7.41 -5.75 -16.52
CA ALA A 296 6.32 -5.47 -17.44
C ALA A 296 4.96 -5.30 -16.73
N LEU A 297 4.70 -6.10 -15.69
CA LEU A 297 3.49 -5.98 -14.88
C LEU A 297 3.48 -4.72 -14.02
N LEU A 298 4.62 -4.36 -13.43
CA LEU A 298 4.76 -3.21 -12.53
C LEU A 298 4.75 -1.88 -13.27
N LYS A 299 5.22 -1.85 -14.52
CA LYS A 299 5.34 -0.63 -15.35
C LYS A 299 4.42 -0.61 -16.57
N GLN A 300 3.34 -1.39 -16.58
CA GLN A 300 2.45 -1.54 -17.76
C GLN A 300 1.97 -0.20 -18.34
N ASP A 301 1.78 0.79 -17.48
CA ASP A 301 1.28 2.13 -17.83
C ASP A 301 2.40 3.19 -17.91
N ASP A 302 3.66 2.80 -17.72
CA ASP A 302 4.83 3.69 -17.74
C ASP A 302 5.49 3.68 -19.13
N PRO A 303 5.63 4.85 -19.79
CA PRO A 303 6.21 4.93 -21.13
C PRO A 303 7.69 4.48 -21.19
N SER A 304 8.43 4.55 -20.07
CA SER A 304 9.83 4.11 -20.01
C SER A 304 10.00 2.59 -20.03
N LEU A 305 8.95 1.80 -19.80
CA LEU A 305 9.03 0.33 -19.77
C LEU A 305 9.64 -0.24 -21.05
N THR A 306 9.32 0.34 -22.21
CA THR A 306 9.82 -0.16 -23.49
C THR A 306 11.34 -0.02 -23.58
N GLU A 307 11.90 1.10 -23.13
CA GLU A 307 13.35 1.33 -23.10
C GLU A 307 14.05 0.36 -22.14
N ASP A 308 13.49 0.20 -20.93
CA ASP A 308 14.02 -0.73 -19.92
C ASP A 308 14.06 -2.18 -20.45
N LEU A 309 13.00 -2.61 -21.13
CA LEU A 309 12.90 -3.95 -21.72
C LEU A 309 13.85 -4.14 -22.91
N GLN A 310 14.00 -3.11 -23.75
CA GLN A 310 14.82 -3.17 -24.96
C GLN A 310 16.31 -3.39 -24.66
N ALA A 311 16.78 -2.99 -23.47
CA ALA A 311 18.14 -3.28 -23.00
C ALA A 311 18.48 -4.79 -23.01
N TYR A 312 17.46 -5.66 -22.97
CA TYR A 312 17.62 -7.12 -22.95
C TYR A 312 17.41 -7.80 -24.32
N ALA A 313 17.12 -7.05 -25.38
CA ALA A 313 16.83 -7.60 -26.70
C ALA A 313 18.00 -8.39 -27.31
N ALA A 314 19.24 -7.96 -27.05
CA ALA A 314 20.46 -8.60 -27.54
C ALA A 314 21.03 -9.65 -26.56
N HIS A 315 20.31 -9.99 -25.48
CA HIS A 315 20.80 -10.91 -24.46
C HIS A 315 21.09 -12.30 -25.05
N THR A 316 22.20 -12.94 -24.69
CA THR A 316 22.67 -14.21 -25.28
C THR A 316 21.71 -15.40 -25.05
N SER A 317 21.09 -15.46 -23.87
CA SER A 317 20.10 -16.49 -23.50
C SER A 317 18.77 -16.36 -24.27
N VAL A 318 18.39 -17.44 -24.98
CA VAL A 318 17.07 -17.55 -25.66
C VAL A 318 15.91 -17.45 -24.67
N LYS A 319 16.08 -17.90 -23.42
CA LYS A 319 15.01 -17.81 -22.40
C LYS A 319 14.68 -16.36 -22.05
N VAL A 320 15.70 -15.50 -21.97
CA VAL A 320 15.53 -14.07 -21.69
C VAL A 320 14.82 -13.40 -22.85
N ARG A 321 15.28 -13.61 -24.09
CA ARG A 321 14.62 -13.06 -25.29
C ARG A 321 13.19 -13.55 -25.47
N ARG A 322 12.89 -14.80 -25.08
CA ARG A 322 11.50 -15.32 -25.05
C ARG A 322 10.63 -14.59 -24.03
N ALA A 323 11.11 -14.37 -22.82
CA ALA A 323 10.35 -13.64 -21.80
C ALA A 323 10.12 -12.18 -22.22
N LEU A 324 11.11 -11.55 -22.85
CA LEU A 324 10.98 -10.23 -23.45
C LEU A 324 9.90 -10.19 -24.54
N ALA A 325 9.89 -11.17 -25.45
CA ALA A 325 8.83 -11.28 -26.46
C ALA A 325 7.45 -11.46 -25.83
N GLN A 326 7.33 -12.28 -24.77
CA GLN A 326 6.06 -12.42 -24.05
C GLN A 326 5.62 -11.08 -23.43
N ALA A 327 6.53 -10.36 -22.78
CA ALA A 327 6.24 -9.03 -22.22
C ALA A 327 5.75 -8.05 -23.29
N PHE A 328 6.41 -7.96 -24.44
CA PHE A 328 5.93 -7.12 -25.54
C PHE A 328 4.58 -7.58 -26.12
N SER A 329 4.31 -8.89 -26.14
CA SER A 329 3.01 -9.42 -26.53
C SER A 329 1.91 -9.00 -25.56
N ASP A 330 2.17 -9.05 -24.25
CA ASP A 330 1.21 -8.64 -23.21
C ASP A 330 0.94 -7.14 -23.26
N LEU A 331 1.96 -6.34 -23.60
CA LEU A 331 1.86 -4.91 -23.88
C LEU A 331 1.24 -4.58 -25.26
N LYS A 332 0.92 -5.60 -26.08
CA LYS A 332 0.43 -5.46 -27.46
C LYS A 332 1.34 -4.62 -28.37
N SER A 333 2.65 -4.68 -28.12
CA SER A 333 3.66 -3.88 -28.82
C SER A 333 4.13 -4.55 -30.12
N VAL A 334 3.32 -4.40 -31.18
CA VAL A 334 3.53 -5.07 -32.48
C VAL A 334 4.89 -4.74 -33.09
N ASP A 335 5.28 -3.47 -33.09
CA ASP A 335 6.54 -3.02 -33.71
C ASP A 335 7.78 -3.67 -33.06
N HIS A 336 7.79 -3.78 -31.73
CA HIS A 336 8.89 -4.42 -31.00
C HIS A 336 8.96 -5.91 -31.28
N LEU A 337 7.81 -6.60 -31.34
CA LEU A 337 7.76 -8.01 -31.73
C LEU A 337 8.24 -8.24 -33.17
N GLN A 338 7.88 -7.37 -34.12
CA GLN A 338 8.36 -7.45 -35.50
C GLN A 338 9.88 -7.25 -35.58
N ASN A 339 10.42 -6.25 -34.87
CA ASN A 339 11.85 -6.00 -34.79
C ASN A 339 12.60 -7.20 -34.19
N MET A 340 12.07 -7.78 -33.11
CA MET A 340 12.64 -9.00 -32.50
C MET A 340 12.58 -10.19 -33.47
N ALA A 341 11.46 -10.42 -34.16
CA ALA A 341 11.34 -11.53 -35.13
C ALA A 341 12.32 -11.40 -36.30
N ALA A 342 12.57 -10.18 -36.78
CA ALA A 342 13.51 -9.92 -37.85
C ALA A 342 14.98 -10.15 -37.44
N GLY A 343 15.32 -9.86 -36.18
CA GLY A 343 16.66 -10.04 -35.63
C GLY A 343 16.94 -11.40 -34.97
N GLU A 344 15.93 -12.23 -34.75
CA GLU A 344 16.09 -13.48 -34.00
C GLU A 344 16.76 -14.59 -34.83
N SER A 345 17.87 -15.12 -34.30
CA SER A 345 18.63 -16.21 -34.92
C SER A 345 18.11 -17.61 -34.55
N ASN A 346 17.42 -17.74 -33.43
CA ASN A 346 16.81 -19.00 -33.00
C ASN A 346 15.47 -19.22 -33.71
N ALA A 347 15.46 -20.13 -34.69
CA ALA A 347 14.27 -20.42 -35.51
C ALA A 347 13.00 -20.76 -34.71
N ARG A 348 13.14 -21.44 -33.56
CA ARG A 348 11.99 -21.77 -32.71
C ARG A 348 11.40 -20.53 -32.04
N LEU A 349 12.25 -19.68 -31.46
CA LEU A 349 11.78 -18.43 -30.86
C LEU A 349 11.22 -17.48 -31.92
N GLN A 350 11.85 -17.38 -33.08
CA GLN A 350 11.31 -16.60 -34.21
C GLN A 350 9.89 -17.07 -34.58
N HIS A 351 9.66 -18.38 -34.67
CA HIS A 351 8.34 -18.94 -34.88
C HIS A 351 7.36 -18.61 -33.75
N ASP A 352 7.78 -18.74 -32.47
CA ASP A 352 6.96 -18.38 -31.32
C ASP A 352 6.51 -16.90 -31.39
N ILE A 353 7.41 -15.98 -31.77
CA ILE A 353 7.12 -14.54 -31.93
C ILE A 353 6.12 -14.31 -33.07
N GLN A 354 6.26 -15.01 -34.21
CA GLN A 354 5.30 -14.91 -35.32
C GLN A 354 3.89 -15.37 -34.91
N VAL A 355 3.78 -16.39 -34.06
CA VAL A 355 2.50 -16.84 -33.50
C VAL A 355 1.88 -15.77 -32.59
N MET A 356 2.69 -15.09 -31.76
CA MET A 356 2.22 -13.96 -30.93
C MET A 356 1.71 -12.81 -31.80
N LEU A 357 2.47 -12.42 -32.83
CA LEU A 357 2.07 -11.39 -33.80
C LEU A 357 0.75 -11.73 -34.50
N ALA A 358 0.57 -12.99 -34.93
CA ALA A 358 -0.67 -13.43 -35.56
C ALA A 358 -1.90 -13.31 -34.63
N LYS A 359 -1.73 -13.50 -33.32
CA LYS A 359 -2.81 -13.33 -32.32
C LYS A 359 -3.16 -11.86 -32.07
N LEU A 360 -2.21 -10.95 -32.28
CA LEU A 360 -2.41 -9.50 -32.13
C LEU A 360 -2.96 -8.84 -33.39
N ALA A 361 -2.94 -9.53 -34.54
CA ALA A 361 -3.55 -9.03 -35.76
C ALA A 361 -5.06 -8.81 -35.57
N PRO A 362 -5.62 -7.67 -36.01
CA PRO A 362 -7.05 -7.41 -35.86
C PRO A 362 -7.84 -8.51 -36.59
N SER A 363 -8.76 -9.17 -35.89
CA SER A 363 -9.66 -10.16 -36.49
C SER A 363 -10.44 -9.53 -37.63
N SER A 364 -10.12 -9.87 -38.87
CA SER A 364 -10.75 -9.36 -40.11
C SER A 364 -12.24 -9.73 -40.28
N GLU A 365 -12.91 -10.23 -39.24
CA GLU A 365 -14.29 -10.76 -39.26
C GLU A 365 -15.31 -9.86 -38.52
N SER A 366 -15.05 -8.57 -38.35
CA SER A 366 -16.02 -7.63 -37.74
C SER A 366 -16.22 -6.36 -38.57
N ILE A 367 -16.60 -6.54 -39.84
CA ILE A 367 -17.19 -5.49 -40.71
C ILE A 367 -18.63 -5.88 -41.04
#